data_AF-A0A0S9C7B5-F1
#
_entry.id   AF-A0A0S9C7B5-F1
#
_cell.length_a   1.000
_cell.length_b   1.000
_cell.length_c   1.000
_cell.angle_alpha   90.00
_cell.angle_beta   90.00
_cell.angle_gamma   90.00
#
_symmetry.space_group_name_H-M   'P 1'
#
loop_
_entity.id
_entity.type
_entity.pdbx_description
1 polymer ?
#
loop_
_entity_poly.entity_id
_entity_poly.type
_entity_poly.pdbx_seq_one_letter_code
_entity_poly.pdbx_strand_id
1 'polypeptide(L)'
;MGGMATAESYVLAIGTKKGLWLATSPDRKDWSLSGPHFLMSEVPSIGIDTRDGRTRILVGVRSEHWGPTVFHSDDLGETWNEPEQGAIRFPEGTDAALERVWQIHPDAESRPGVVWAGCEPISVWKSTDGGEHFELNRGLWDHPHRGEWGAGYGGAAAHSIVVDHTGEKVHVAMSTGGVYRSLDGGSSWEPRNKGISAYFMPDPNPEFGQCVHKIAADSAVDGRLYAQNHHGVYRSDDDAENWESIADGLPADFGFVMLTHPGRAGTAWVIPLKADGERIPPEGRLAVHRTDDAGATWKRLDAGLPEKEFNSVLRDAACVDTAEPAGVYFGTRGGSVYASADEGEHFAEVASHLPDVLCVRASAVSGAALPGAALSGSAVSASAAGA
;
A
#
# COMPACT_ATOMS: atom_id res chain seq x y z
N MET A 1 1.71 41.52 -3.88
CA MET A 1 2.68 40.43 -3.76
C MET A 1 1.90 39.15 -3.97
N GLY A 2 1.90 38.62 -5.20
CA GLY A 2 1.30 37.31 -5.47
C GLY A 2 2.26 36.25 -4.95
N GLY A 3 1.83 35.46 -3.98
CA GLY A 3 2.58 34.28 -3.55
C GLY A 3 2.72 33.35 -4.75
N MET A 4 3.95 32.99 -5.12
CA MET A 4 4.18 31.90 -6.04
C MET A 4 3.64 30.64 -5.37
N ALA A 5 2.56 30.07 -5.92
CA ALA A 5 2.16 28.72 -5.58
C ALA A 5 3.36 27.82 -5.88
N THR A 6 3.85 27.10 -4.88
CA THR A 6 4.85 26.05 -5.08
C THR A 6 4.26 25.05 -6.07
N ALA A 7 4.96 24.76 -7.16
CA ALA A 7 4.50 23.75 -8.10
C ALA A 7 4.42 22.41 -7.35
N GLU A 8 3.24 21.79 -7.35
CA GLU A 8 3.08 20.43 -6.84
C GLU A 8 3.92 19.48 -7.70
N SER A 9 4.56 18.53 -7.03
CA SER A 9 5.26 17.41 -7.68
C SER A 9 4.74 16.13 -7.08
N TYR A 10 4.95 15.01 -7.76
CA TYR A 10 4.47 13.70 -7.36
C TYR A 10 5.65 12.78 -7.15
N VAL A 11 5.58 11.96 -6.10
CA VAL A 11 6.51 10.87 -5.87
C VAL A 11 5.77 9.54 -5.99
N LEU A 12 6.40 8.55 -6.61
CA LEU A 12 6.01 7.15 -6.62
C LEU A 12 7.20 6.34 -6.08
N ALA A 13 7.09 5.90 -4.85
CA ALA A 13 8.08 5.05 -4.19
C ALA A 13 7.80 3.58 -4.51
N ILE A 14 8.82 2.84 -4.96
CA ILE A 14 8.73 1.50 -5.53
C ILE A 14 9.64 0.56 -4.74
N GLY A 15 9.05 -0.21 -3.83
CA GLY A 15 9.75 -1.20 -3.01
C GLY A 15 9.80 -2.55 -3.71
N THR A 16 10.98 -3.12 -3.82
CA THR A 16 11.20 -4.40 -4.52
C THR A 16 11.92 -5.42 -3.64
N LYS A 17 12.10 -6.64 -4.15
CA LYS A 17 12.88 -7.68 -3.49
C LYS A 17 14.38 -7.35 -3.33
N LYS A 18 14.91 -6.34 -4.03
CA LYS A 18 16.35 -5.99 -4.00
C LYS A 18 16.65 -4.50 -3.90
N GLY A 19 15.71 -3.70 -3.44
CA GLY A 19 15.91 -2.29 -3.15
C GLY A 19 14.67 -1.44 -3.36
N LEU A 20 14.84 -0.14 -3.14
CA LEU A 20 13.86 0.92 -3.33
C LEU A 20 14.27 1.79 -4.51
N TRP A 21 13.30 2.15 -5.34
CA TRP A 21 13.41 3.22 -6.33
C TRP A 21 12.40 4.31 -6.03
N LEU A 22 12.75 5.56 -6.33
CA LEU A 22 11.83 6.69 -6.23
C LEU A 22 11.66 7.28 -7.62
N ALA A 23 10.42 7.34 -8.11
CA ALA A 23 10.07 8.05 -9.32
C ALA A 23 9.46 9.40 -8.94
N THR A 24 9.91 10.49 -9.55
CA THR A 24 9.31 11.82 -9.37
C THR A 24 8.73 12.33 -10.69
N SER A 25 7.63 13.08 -10.61
CA SER A 25 6.95 13.61 -11.78
C SER A 25 6.32 14.97 -11.48
N PRO A 26 6.35 15.95 -12.41
CA PRO A 26 5.62 17.20 -12.27
C PRO A 26 4.13 17.06 -12.63
N ASP A 27 3.74 16.02 -13.37
CA ASP A 27 2.41 15.93 -14.00
C ASP A 27 1.79 14.52 -14.00
N ARG A 28 2.47 13.57 -13.35
CA ARG A 28 2.14 12.12 -13.29
C ARG A 28 2.26 11.37 -14.61
N LYS A 29 2.87 11.98 -15.63
CA LYS A 29 3.06 11.39 -16.96
C LYS A 29 4.53 11.22 -17.27
N ASP A 30 5.33 12.26 -17.06
CA ASP A 30 6.77 12.23 -17.26
C ASP A 30 7.46 11.93 -15.92
N TRP A 31 8.07 10.75 -15.81
CA TRP A 31 8.68 10.26 -14.58
C TRP A 31 10.21 10.22 -14.68
N SER A 32 10.88 10.70 -13.64
CA SER A 32 12.32 10.57 -13.44
C SER A 32 12.60 9.59 -12.31
N LEU A 33 13.34 8.52 -12.60
CA LEU A 33 13.62 7.45 -11.63
C LEU A 33 15.00 7.65 -10.97
N SER A 34 15.06 7.50 -9.65
CA SER A 34 16.29 7.43 -8.85
C SER A 34 16.39 6.13 -8.05
N GLY A 35 17.60 5.78 -7.61
CA GLY A 35 17.93 4.54 -6.92
C GLY A 35 18.91 3.65 -7.70
N PRO A 36 19.14 2.39 -7.26
CA PRO A 36 18.52 1.76 -6.10
C PRO A 36 19.04 2.34 -4.77
N HIS A 37 18.11 2.60 -3.85
CA HIS A 37 18.39 2.71 -2.42
C HIS A 37 18.28 1.32 -1.79
N PHE A 38 19.03 1.06 -0.71
CA PHE A 38 19.02 -0.23 0.00
C PHE A 38 19.27 -1.43 -0.93
N LEU A 39 20.21 -1.31 -1.87
CA LEU A 39 20.53 -2.36 -2.84
C LEU A 39 20.80 -3.70 -2.14
N MET A 40 20.18 -4.77 -2.66
CA MET A 40 20.22 -6.13 -2.11
C MET A 40 19.48 -6.33 -0.78
N SER A 41 18.74 -5.33 -0.32
CA SER A 41 17.75 -5.50 0.75
C SER A 41 16.34 -5.52 0.17
N GLU A 42 15.48 -6.29 0.81
CA GLU A 42 14.06 -6.33 0.47
C GLU A 42 13.33 -5.12 1.04
N VAL A 43 12.46 -4.51 0.25
CA VAL A 43 11.65 -3.34 0.65
C VAL A 43 10.16 -3.73 0.59
N PRO A 44 9.63 -4.37 1.66
CA PRO A 44 8.29 -4.91 1.68
C PRO A 44 7.17 -3.91 1.94
N SER A 45 7.48 -2.75 2.52
CA SER A 45 6.48 -1.76 2.93
C SER A 45 7.03 -0.35 2.84
N ILE A 46 6.15 0.56 2.41
CA ILE A 46 6.41 1.99 2.33
C ILE A 46 5.19 2.72 2.91
N GLY A 47 5.44 3.79 3.67
CA GLY A 47 4.45 4.79 4.05
C GLY A 47 4.97 6.18 3.64
N ILE A 48 4.09 7.04 3.11
CA ILE A 48 4.41 8.44 2.82
C ILE A 48 3.50 9.30 3.69
N ASP A 49 4.10 10.10 4.55
CA ASP A 49 3.40 10.98 5.46
C ASP A 49 3.60 12.43 5.06
N THR A 50 2.53 13.04 4.55
CA THR A 50 2.47 14.44 4.13
C THR A 50 1.74 15.36 5.13
N ARG A 51 1.34 14.82 6.28
CA ARG A 51 0.59 15.55 7.30
C ARG A 51 1.47 16.58 7.99
N ASP A 52 0.86 17.65 8.48
CA ASP A 52 1.55 18.77 9.15
C ASP A 52 2.67 19.40 8.28
N GLY A 53 2.47 19.42 6.96
CA GLY A 53 3.39 20.04 6.00
C GLY A 53 4.73 19.33 5.81
N ARG A 54 4.91 18.14 6.39
CA ARG A 54 6.12 17.32 6.21
C ARG A 54 6.06 16.53 4.91
N THR A 55 7.16 15.92 4.52
CA THR A 55 7.17 14.85 3.52
C THR A 55 8.14 13.80 4.01
N ARG A 56 7.62 12.85 4.80
CA ARG A 56 8.40 11.74 5.35
C ARG A 56 8.10 10.46 4.60
N ILE A 57 9.12 9.83 4.04
CA ILE A 57 9.03 8.48 3.46
C ILE A 57 9.56 7.50 4.49
N LEU A 58 8.68 6.63 4.99
CA LEU A 58 9.00 5.51 5.88
C LEU A 58 9.13 4.23 5.06
N VAL A 59 10.19 3.46 5.31
CA VAL A 59 10.53 2.29 4.51
C VAL A 59 10.88 1.13 5.44
N GLY A 60 10.06 0.08 5.40
CA GLY A 60 10.44 -1.20 5.98
C GLY A 60 11.53 -1.81 5.10
N VAL A 61 12.64 -2.24 5.71
CA VAL A 61 13.76 -2.88 5.02
C VAL A 61 14.02 -4.21 5.69
N ARG A 62 14.23 -5.27 4.91
CA ARG A 62 14.66 -6.59 5.38
C ARG A 62 15.95 -6.98 4.68
N SER A 63 17.05 -6.98 5.43
CA SER A 63 18.34 -7.48 4.98
C SER A 63 18.46 -8.97 5.34
N GLU A 64 18.92 -9.80 4.40
CA GLU A 64 19.26 -11.21 4.70
C GLU A 64 20.47 -11.33 5.63
N HIS A 65 21.25 -10.25 5.83
CA HIS A 65 22.42 -10.23 6.72
C HIS A 65 22.14 -9.59 8.08
N TRP A 66 21.36 -8.51 8.10
CA TRP A 66 21.18 -7.68 9.29
C TRP A 66 19.78 -7.74 9.89
N GLY A 67 18.84 -8.43 9.23
CA GLY A 67 17.46 -8.53 9.66
C GLY A 67 16.58 -7.34 9.23
N PRO A 68 15.36 -7.25 9.78
CA PRO A 68 14.40 -6.21 9.45
C PRO A 68 14.50 -4.96 10.33
N THR A 69 14.20 -3.81 9.75
CA THR A 69 14.16 -2.50 10.42
C THR A 69 13.26 -1.53 9.65
N VAL A 70 13.09 -0.30 10.15
CA VAL A 70 12.40 0.79 9.45
C VAL A 70 13.36 1.97 9.33
N PHE A 71 13.54 2.47 8.11
CA PHE A 71 14.22 3.72 7.82
C PHE A 71 13.22 4.82 7.54
N HIS A 72 13.65 6.07 7.67
CA HIS A 72 12.90 7.21 7.13
C HIS A 72 13.78 8.23 6.43
N SER A 73 13.17 9.01 5.56
CA SER A 73 13.75 10.14 4.86
C SER A 73 12.77 11.31 4.88
N ASP A 74 13.28 12.51 5.16
CA ASP A 74 12.53 13.77 5.13
C ASP A 74 12.94 14.67 3.95
N ASP A 75 13.79 14.17 3.05
CA ASP A 75 14.40 14.89 1.93
C ASP A 75 14.26 14.13 0.61
N LEU A 76 13.12 13.42 0.44
CA LEU A 76 12.78 12.65 -0.76
C LEU A 76 13.85 11.61 -1.16
N GLY A 77 14.48 11.00 -0.16
CA GLY A 77 15.42 9.89 -0.32
C GLY A 77 16.87 10.30 -0.56
N GLU A 78 17.22 11.59 -0.44
CA GLU A 78 18.61 12.04 -0.47
C GLU A 78 19.40 11.47 0.72
N THR A 79 18.80 11.47 1.91
CA THR A 79 19.35 10.82 3.11
C THR A 79 18.34 9.90 3.77
N TRP A 80 18.86 8.88 4.47
CA TRP A 80 18.07 7.87 5.16
C TRP A 80 18.58 7.71 6.59
N ASN A 81 17.64 7.75 7.55
CA ASN A 81 17.92 7.61 8.97
C ASN A 81 17.36 6.27 9.46
N GLU A 82 18.18 5.54 10.21
CA GLU A 82 17.76 4.38 10.99
C GLU A 82 17.76 4.77 12.48
N PRO A 83 16.67 4.56 13.22
CA PRO A 83 16.67 4.79 14.66
C PRO A 83 17.70 3.91 15.38
N GLU A 84 18.53 4.49 16.26
CA GLU A 84 19.67 3.80 16.90
C GLU A 84 19.30 2.50 17.64
N GLN A 85 18.07 2.42 18.17
CA GLN A 85 17.59 1.26 18.92
C GLN A 85 16.81 0.24 18.06
N GLY A 86 16.69 0.49 16.76
CA GLY A 86 15.78 -0.19 15.85
C GLY A 86 14.33 0.28 16.08
N ALA A 87 13.62 0.61 15.00
CA ALA A 87 12.30 1.21 15.08
C ALA A 87 11.25 0.29 15.75
N ILE A 88 11.32 -1.03 15.48
CA ILE A 88 10.39 -2.04 15.98
C ILE A 88 11.19 -3.14 16.67
N ARG A 89 10.93 -3.33 17.97
CA ARG A 89 11.60 -4.37 18.76
C ARG A 89 10.65 -5.02 19.75
N PHE A 90 10.57 -6.35 19.68
CA PHE A 90 9.81 -7.14 20.63
C PHE A 90 10.30 -6.95 22.07
N PRO A 91 9.39 -6.70 23.04
CA PRO A 91 9.75 -6.63 24.45
C PRO A 91 10.40 -7.92 24.93
N GLU A 92 11.30 -7.80 25.92
CA GLU A 92 11.91 -8.96 26.55
C GLU A 92 10.85 -9.92 27.11
N GLY A 93 11.06 -11.22 26.93
CA GLY A 93 10.15 -12.27 27.40
C GLY A 93 8.99 -12.61 26.47
N THR A 94 8.87 -11.97 25.30
CA THR A 94 7.83 -12.29 24.30
C THR A 94 8.15 -13.51 23.41
N ASP A 95 9.38 -14.04 23.48
CA ASP A 95 9.88 -15.15 22.65
C ASP A 95 9.59 -14.99 21.14
N ALA A 96 9.72 -13.76 20.65
CA ALA A 96 9.48 -13.39 19.27
C ALA A 96 10.53 -12.40 18.76
N ALA A 97 10.81 -12.45 17.46
CA ALA A 97 11.65 -11.51 16.75
C ALA A 97 10.89 -10.95 15.56
N LEU A 98 11.19 -9.72 15.17
CA LEU A 98 10.65 -9.14 13.95
C LEU A 98 11.25 -9.88 12.77
N GLU A 99 10.39 -10.38 11.87
CA GLU A 99 10.80 -11.05 10.63
C GLU A 99 10.60 -10.13 9.42
N ARG A 100 9.52 -9.35 9.43
CA ARG A 100 9.15 -8.47 8.31
C ARG A 100 8.13 -7.41 8.72
N VAL A 101 8.32 -6.18 8.23
CA VAL A 101 7.30 -5.12 8.28
C VAL A 101 6.46 -5.20 7.02
N TRP A 102 5.23 -5.66 7.14
CA TRP A 102 4.32 -5.92 6.02
C TRP A 102 3.59 -4.68 5.52
N GLN A 103 3.38 -3.70 6.38
CA GLN A 103 2.77 -2.43 6.02
C GLN A 103 3.20 -1.34 7.00
N ILE A 104 3.39 -0.13 6.49
CA ILE A 104 3.50 1.10 7.27
C ILE A 104 2.36 2.02 6.83
N HIS A 105 1.61 2.56 7.78
CA HIS A 105 0.43 3.38 7.52
C HIS A 105 0.43 4.61 8.42
N PRO A 106 0.71 5.82 7.88
CA PRO A 106 0.43 7.07 8.55
C PRO A 106 -1.05 7.13 8.95
N ASP A 107 -1.32 7.59 10.17
CA ASP A 107 -2.65 7.69 10.75
C ASP A 107 -3.52 8.79 10.10
N ALA A 108 -4.68 9.08 10.68
CA ALA A 108 -5.55 10.19 10.30
C ALA A 108 -4.84 11.55 10.31
N GLU A 109 -5.37 12.49 9.50
CA GLU A 109 -4.89 13.88 9.40
C GLU A 109 -4.85 14.59 10.76
N SER A 110 -5.81 14.27 11.64
CA SER A 110 -5.93 14.83 12.99
C SER A 110 -4.83 14.37 13.97
N ARG A 111 -4.03 13.36 13.59
CA ARG A 111 -3.00 12.73 14.44
C ARG A 111 -1.64 12.67 13.73
N PRO A 112 -1.07 13.81 13.32
CA PRO A 112 0.24 13.85 12.70
C PRO A 112 1.29 13.24 13.65
N GLY A 113 2.28 12.54 13.08
CA GLY A 113 3.28 11.80 13.85
C GLY A 113 2.83 10.43 14.35
N VAL A 114 1.53 10.12 14.37
CA VAL A 114 1.08 8.75 14.66
C VAL A 114 1.24 7.89 13.40
N VAL A 115 1.88 6.73 13.54
CA VAL A 115 2.12 5.78 12.44
C VAL A 115 1.85 4.37 12.94
N TRP A 116 1.15 3.58 12.15
CA TRP A 116 0.93 2.16 12.42
C TRP A 116 1.83 1.28 11.56
N ALA A 117 2.23 0.13 12.10
CA ALA A 117 2.92 -0.90 11.35
C ALA A 117 2.30 -2.28 11.60
N GLY A 118 2.04 -3.01 10.52
CA GLY A 118 1.65 -4.43 10.54
C GLY A 118 2.88 -5.29 10.25
N CYS A 119 3.13 -6.30 11.08
CA CYS A 119 4.39 -7.04 11.07
C CYS A 119 4.21 -8.56 11.09
N GLU A 120 5.34 -9.25 10.91
CA GLU A 120 5.53 -10.69 11.09
C GLU A 120 6.53 -10.95 12.23
N PRO A 121 6.23 -11.90 13.15
CA PRO A 121 4.97 -12.65 13.28
C PRO A 121 3.78 -11.70 13.52
N ILE A 122 2.55 -12.19 13.30
CA ILE A 122 1.32 -11.39 13.33
C ILE A 122 1.32 -10.46 14.55
N SER A 123 1.54 -9.17 14.29
CA SER A 123 1.64 -8.14 15.31
C SER A 123 1.35 -6.77 14.71
N VAL A 124 0.68 -5.93 15.49
CA VAL A 124 0.42 -4.52 15.16
C VAL A 124 1.23 -3.65 16.10
N TRP A 125 1.75 -2.58 15.56
CA TRP A 125 2.65 -1.65 16.24
C TRP A 125 2.20 -0.22 16.00
N LYS A 126 2.45 0.67 16.96
CA LYS A 126 2.07 2.08 16.90
C LYS A 126 3.24 2.96 17.32
N SER A 127 3.58 3.93 16.48
CA SER A 127 4.48 5.03 16.78
C SER A 127 3.67 6.30 17.03
N THR A 128 4.18 7.17 17.89
CA THR A 128 3.62 8.51 18.17
C THR A 128 4.64 9.63 17.90
N ASP A 129 5.79 9.29 17.33
CA ASP A 129 6.93 10.18 17.09
C ASP A 129 7.35 10.22 15.62
N GLY A 130 6.42 9.94 14.71
CA GLY A 130 6.65 10.04 13.28
C GLY A 130 7.33 8.82 12.66
N GLY A 131 7.31 7.68 13.35
CA GLY A 131 7.89 6.42 12.91
C GLY A 131 9.31 6.17 13.40
N GLU A 132 9.79 6.89 14.42
CA GLU A 132 11.13 6.66 15.00
C GLU A 132 11.09 5.45 15.95
N HIS A 133 10.06 5.35 16.78
CA HIS A 133 9.88 4.25 17.72
C HIS A 133 8.44 3.72 17.67
N PHE A 134 8.31 2.40 17.63
CA PHE A 134 7.03 1.73 17.60
C PHE A 134 6.83 0.87 18.85
N GLU A 135 5.68 1.05 19.50
CA GLU A 135 5.24 0.24 20.63
C GLU A 135 4.34 -0.90 20.15
N LEU A 136 4.54 -2.09 20.75
CA LEU A 136 3.73 -3.27 20.47
C LEU A 136 2.30 -3.05 20.95
N ASN A 137 1.31 -3.23 20.06
CA ASN A 137 -0.09 -3.21 20.43
C ASN A 137 -0.44 -4.45 21.25
N ARG A 138 -0.48 -4.31 22.59
CA ARG A 138 -0.76 -5.42 23.51
C ARG A 138 -2.18 -5.96 23.37
N GLY A 139 -3.15 -5.13 22.99
CA GLY A 139 -4.53 -5.54 22.75
C GLY A 139 -4.63 -6.67 21.72
N LEU A 140 -3.96 -6.54 20.58
CA LEU A 140 -3.94 -7.60 19.57
C LEU A 140 -2.95 -8.71 19.93
N TRP A 141 -1.78 -8.35 20.48
CA TRP A 141 -0.73 -9.32 20.80
C TRP A 141 -1.16 -10.34 21.86
N ASP A 142 -1.89 -9.91 22.89
CA ASP A 142 -2.39 -10.74 23.98
C ASP A 142 -3.82 -11.29 23.70
N HIS A 143 -4.34 -11.09 22.48
CA HIS A 143 -5.69 -11.54 22.11
C HIS A 143 -5.81 -13.08 22.21
N PRO A 144 -6.93 -13.64 22.72
CA PRO A 144 -7.09 -15.09 22.90
C PRO A 144 -6.85 -15.94 21.63
N HIS A 145 -7.30 -15.47 20.47
CA HIS A 145 -7.13 -16.18 19.19
C HIS A 145 -5.69 -16.21 18.66
N ARG A 146 -4.77 -15.45 19.26
CA ARG A 146 -3.43 -15.24 18.71
C ARG A 146 -2.61 -16.51 18.57
N GLY A 147 -2.81 -17.49 19.44
CA GLY A 147 -2.17 -18.80 19.34
C GLY A 147 -2.75 -19.71 18.24
N GLU A 148 -3.87 -19.32 17.64
CA GLU A 148 -4.60 -20.09 16.62
C GLU A 148 -4.53 -19.47 15.22
N TRP A 149 -4.03 -18.24 15.10
CA TRP A 149 -3.76 -17.63 13.81
C TRP A 149 -2.64 -18.38 13.07
N GLY A 150 -2.79 -18.48 11.74
CA GLY A 150 -1.87 -19.23 10.89
C GLY A 150 -1.04 -18.32 9.98
N ALA A 151 -0.10 -18.94 9.27
CA ALA A 151 0.62 -18.29 8.18
C ALA A 151 -0.05 -18.61 6.85
N GLY A 152 -0.27 -17.57 6.03
CA GLY A 152 -0.52 -17.77 4.60
C GLY A 152 0.77 -18.10 3.85
N TYR A 153 0.68 -18.34 2.54
CA TYR A 153 1.86 -18.61 1.70
C TYR A 153 2.94 -17.52 1.78
N GLY A 154 2.51 -16.27 2.03
CA GLY A 154 3.42 -15.12 2.14
C GLY A 154 4.15 -15.02 3.48
N GLY A 155 3.69 -15.68 4.54
CA GLY A 155 4.14 -15.49 5.93
C GLY A 155 2.98 -15.14 6.88
N ALA A 156 3.26 -15.12 8.19
CA ALA A 156 2.27 -14.81 9.24
C ALA A 156 2.10 -13.30 9.40
N ALA A 157 1.29 -12.70 8.53
CA ALA A 157 1.27 -11.25 8.33
C ALA A 157 0.06 -10.56 8.96
N ALA A 158 0.30 -9.56 9.81
CA ALA A 158 -0.66 -8.47 10.04
C ALA A 158 -0.43 -7.37 8.99
N HIS A 159 -1.49 -6.93 8.34
CA HIS A 159 -1.44 -5.92 7.28
C HIS A 159 -2.80 -5.23 7.10
N SER A 160 -2.92 -4.36 6.11
CA SER A 160 -4.14 -3.59 5.81
C SER A 160 -4.73 -2.87 7.05
N ILE A 161 -3.90 -2.11 7.75
CA ILE A 161 -4.34 -1.24 8.82
C ILE A 161 -5.14 -0.10 8.19
N VAL A 162 -6.39 0.06 8.63
CA VAL A 162 -7.32 1.11 8.18
C VAL A 162 -7.79 1.83 9.43
N VAL A 163 -7.54 3.14 9.48
CA VAL A 163 -7.83 3.99 10.63
C VAL A 163 -8.89 5.00 10.23
N ASP A 164 -9.90 5.19 11.07
CA ASP A 164 -10.91 6.24 10.84
C ASP A 164 -10.34 7.65 11.14
N HIS A 165 -11.11 8.69 10.83
CA HIS A 165 -10.69 10.08 11.00
C HIS A 165 -10.47 10.53 12.46
N THR A 166 -11.13 9.88 13.43
CA THR A 166 -10.87 10.09 14.87
C THR A 166 -9.64 9.30 15.33
N GLY A 167 -9.45 8.16 14.67
CA GLY A 167 -8.44 7.18 14.94
C GLY A 167 -8.68 6.32 16.17
N GLU A 168 -9.90 6.34 16.71
CA GLU A 168 -10.37 5.39 17.71
C GLU A 168 -10.78 4.06 17.07
N LYS A 169 -11.31 4.11 15.84
CA LYS A 169 -11.73 2.93 15.09
C LYS A 169 -10.59 2.48 14.17
N VAL A 170 -10.07 1.28 14.43
CA VAL A 170 -8.97 0.69 13.67
C VAL A 170 -9.37 -0.70 13.20
N HIS A 171 -9.20 -0.98 11.91
CA HIS A 171 -9.31 -2.32 11.36
C HIS A 171 -7.92 -2.83 10.96
N VAL A 172 -7.71 -4.14 11.10
CA VAL A 172 -6.51 -4.83 10.60
C VAL A 172 -6.96 -6.11 9.90
N ALA A 173 -6.27 -6.48 8.81
CA ALA A 173 -6.44 -7.77 8.16
C ALA A 173 -5.22 -8.66 8.41
N MET A 174 -5.46 -9.96 8.45
CA MET A 174 -4.41 -10.96 8.66
C MET A 174 -4.51 -12.10 7.65
N SER A 175 -3.35 -12.57 7.21
CA SER A 175 -3.18 -13.72 6.32
C SER A 175 -2.34 -14.79 7.06
N THR A 176 -2.93 -15.72 7.84
CA THR A 176 -4.36 -15.96 8.04
C THR A 176 -4.83 -15.58 9.45
N GLY A 177 -6.10 -15.18 9.56
CA GLY A 177 -6.72 -14.75 10.81
C GLY A 177 -8.01 -13.99 10.54
N GLY A 178 -8.07 -13.26 9.43
CA GLY A 178 -9.23 -12.48 9.01
C GLY A 178 -9.10 -11.01 9.36
N VAL A 179 -10.23 -10.30 9.35
CA VAL A 179 -10.37 -8.90 9.76
C VAL A 179 -10.66 -8.83 11.27
N TYR A 180 -9.96 -7.93 11.95
CA TYR A 180 -10.21 -7.58 13.35
C TYR A 180 -10.44 -6.07 13.45
N ARG A 181 -11.32 -5.67 14.36
CA ARG A 181 -11.66 -4.27 14.61
C ARG A 181 -11.43 -3.91 16.07
N SER A 182 -10.86 -2.73 16.28
CA SER A 182 -10.84 -2.02 17.54
C SER A 182 -11.70 -0.77 17.45
N LEU A 183 -12.38 -0.41 18.55
CA LEU A 183 -13.14 0.83 18.71
C LEU A 183 -12.54 1.74 19.81
N ASP A 184 -11.37 1.40 20.31
CA ASP A 184 -10.72 2.04 21.47
C ASP A 184 -9.23 2.32 21.21
N GLY A 185 -8.91 2.67 19.96
CA GLY A 185 -7.57 3.07 19.53
C GLY A 185 -6.55 1.93 19.55
N GLY A 186 -7.02 0.67 19.47
CA GLY A 186 -6.22 -0.55 19.47
C GLY A 186 -6.06 -1.20 20.84
N SER A 187 -6.81 -0.78 21.87
CA SER A 187 -6.65 -1.34 23.22
C SER A 187 -7.30 -2.72 23.35
N SER A 188 -8.40 -2.97 22.63
CA SER A 188 -9.05 -4.26 22.48
C SER A 188 -9.48 -4.49 21.03
N TRP A 189 -9.67 -5.76 20.66
CA TRP A 189 -9.96 -6.18 19.29
C TRP A 189 -11.02 -7.27 19.26
N GLU A 190 -11.85 -7.25 18.23
CA GLU A 190 -12.85 -8.28 17.98
C GLU A 190 -12.79 -8.77 16.52
N PRO A 191 -13.01 -10.07 16.25
CA PRO A 191 -13.06 -10.59 14.90
C PRO A 191 -14.27 -10.06 14.13
N ARG A 192 -14.11 -9.82 12.83
CA ARG A 192 -15.10 -9.18 11.95
C ARG A 192 -15.13 -9.82 10.57
N ASN A 193 -15.45 -11.13 10.55
CA ASN A 193 -15.33 -11.98 9.36
C ASN A 193 -16.65 -12.55 8.84
N LYS A 194 -17.78 -12.23 9.46
CA LYS A 194 -19.06 -12.83 9.10
C LYS A 194 -19.42 -12.52 7.64
N GLY A 195 -19.56 -13.58 6.83
CA GLY A 195 -19.82 -13.47 5.39
C GLY A 195 -18.58 -13.62 4.51
N ILE A 196 -17.36 -13.54 5.07
CA ILE A 196 -16.12 -13.86 4.35
C ILE A 196 -15.85 -15.36 4.47
N SER A 197 -15.71 -16.04 3.33
CA SER A 197 -15.46 -17.48 3.31
C SER A 197 -13.99 -17.83 3.56
N ALA A 198 -13.76 -18.88 4.33
CA ALA A 198 -12.49 -19.58 4.46
C ALA A 198 -12.59 -20.98 3.82
N TYR A 199 -12.77 -21.06 2.50
CA TYR A 199 -13.07 -22.30 1.76
C TYR A 199 -12.07 -23.46 2.00
N PHE A 200 -10.85 -23.15 2.43
CA PHE A 200 -9.79 -24.11 2.74
C PHE A 200 -9.91 -24.72 4.15
N MET A 201 -10.84 -24.25 4.98
CA MET A 201 -11.12 -24.78 6.31
C MET A 201 -12.29 -25.78 6.30
N PRO A 202 -12.39 -26.68 7.31
CA PRO A 202 -13.50 -27.62 7.41
C PRO A 202 -14.88 -26.94 7.52
N ASP A 203 -14.97 -25.87 8.32
CA ASP A 203 -16.08 -24.92 8.28
C ASP A 203 -15.66 -23.77 7.37
N PRO A 204 -16.35 -23.52 6.25
CA PRO A 204 -16.03 -22.43 5.34
C PRO A 204 -16.48 -21.05 5.84
N ASN A 205 -17.21 -20.97 6.97
CA ASN A 205 -17.64 -19.70 7.57
C ASN A 205 -17.25 -19.59 9.06
N PRO A 206 -15.96 -19.78 9.41
CA PRO A 206 -15.53 -19.70 10.79
C PRO A 206 -15.55 -18.24 11.29
N GLU A 207 -15.54 -18.04 12.60
CA GLU A 207 -15.43 -16.71 13.22
C GLU A 207 -14.13 -15.99 12.84
N PHE A 208 -13.04 -16.75 12.67
CA PHE A 208 -11.72 -16.28 12.27
C PHE A 208 -10.97 -17.35 11.49
N GLY A 209 -9.84 -16.96 10.87
CA GLY A 209 -8.99 -17.86 10.09
C GLY A 209 -9.02 -17.60 8.58
N GLN A 210 -9.84 -16.66 8.12
CA GLN A 210 -9.87 -16.18 6.74
C GLN A 210 -8.48 -15.67 6.30
N CYS A 211 -8.18 -15.82 5.02
CA CYS A 211 -6.94 -15.35 4.40
C CYS A 211 -7.22 -14.05 3.63
N VAL A 212 -7.50 -12.97 4.37
CA VAL A 212 -7.83 -11.68 3.77
C VAL A 212 -6.56 -11.07 3.20
N HIS A 213 -6.55 -10.72 1.91
CA HIS A 213 -5.36 -10.18 1.24
C HIS A 213 -5.24 -8.65 1.36
N LYS A 214 -6.36 -7.93 1.29
CA LYS A 214 -6.37 -6.47 1.44
C LYS A 214 -7.76 -5.99 1.88
N ILE A 215 -7.80 -5.03 2.80
CA ILE A 215 -9.00 -4.23 3.07
C ILE A 215 -8.74 -2.75 2.75
N ALA A 216 -9.79 -2.03 2.38
CA ALA A 216 -9.77 -0.59 2.14
C ALA A 216 -11.12 0.03 2.55
N ALA A 217 -11.10 1.21 3.18
CA ALA A 217 -12.32 1.93 3.55
C ALA A 217 -12.76 2.89 2.44
N ASP A 218 -14.08 3.03 2.27
CA ASP A 218 -14.66 4.10 1.47
C ASP A 218 -14.46 5.42 2.22
N SER A 219 -13.79 6.40 1.59
CA SER A 219 -13.50 7.67 2.26
C SER A 219 -14.72 8.57 2.43
N ALA A 220 -15.80 8.30 1.68
CA ALA A 220 -17.00 9.13 1.64
C ALA A 220 -18.19 8.48 2.36
N VAL A 221 -18.09 7.22 2.77
CA VAL A 221 -19.13 6.50 3.51
C VAL A 221 -18.51 5.84 4.74
N ASP A 222 -18.73 6.44 5.91
CA ASP A 222 -18.27 5.86 7.18
C ASP A 222 -18.86 4.47 7.39
N GLY A 223 -18.03 3.55 7.85
CA GLY A 223 -18.37 2.15 8.06
C GLY A 223 -18.46 1.29 6.81
N ARG A 224 -18.26 1.84 5.61
CA ARG A 224 -18.11 1.03 4.40
C ARG A 224 -16.66 0.59 4.20
N LEU A 225 -16.46 -0.72 4.08
CA LEU A 225 -15.17 -1.33 3.76
C LEU A 225 -15.31 -2.31 2.60
N TYR A 226 -14.22 -2.47 1.86
CA TYR A 226 -14.06 -3.49 0.83
C TYR A 226 -12.94 -4.44 1.21
N ALA A 227 -13.06 -5.70 0.80
CA ALA A 227 -12.04 -6.70 1.03
C ALA A 227 -11.78 -7.54 -0.22
N GLN A 228 -10.51 -7.70 -0.59
CA GLN A 228 -10.06 -8.82 -1.42
C GLN A 228 -9.63 -9.94 -0.47
N ASN A 229 -10.32 -11.07 -0.50
CA ASN A 229 -9.98 -12.28 0.24
C ASN A 229 -9.17 -13.24 -0.65
N HIS A 230 -8.66 -14.34 -0.10
CA HIS A 230 -8.01 -15.39 -0.90
C HIS A 230 -8.94 -15.91 -1.99
N HIS A 231 -10.22 -16.15 -1.69
CA HIS A 231 -11.27 -16.23 -2.71
C HIS A 231 -12.42 -15.33 -2.32
N GLY A 232 -12.85 -14.48 -3.24
CA GLY A 232 -13.96 -13.55 -3.05
C GLY A 232 -13.52 -12.10 -2.94
N VAL A 233 -14.38 -11.23 -3.45
CA VAL A 233 -14.32 -9.78 -3.29
C VAL A 233 -15.56 -9.37 -2.53
N TYR A 234 -15.40 -8.67 -1.42
CA TYR A 234 -16.47 -8.40 -0.47
C TYR A 234 -16.65 -6.91 -0.17
N ARG A 235 -17.85 -6.53 0.23
CA ARG A 235 -18.19 -5.23 0.83
C ARG A 235 -18.84 -5.43 2.19
N SER A 236 -18.56 -4.54 3.12
CA SER A 236 -19.36 -4.29 4.33
C SER A 236 -19.83 -2.84 4.31
N ASP A 237 -21.03 -2.58 4.81
CA ASP A 237 -21.61 -1.23 5.00
C ASP A 237 -21.81 -0.90 6.49
N ASP A 238 -21.28 -1.73 7.39
CA ASP A 238 -21.60 -1.74 8.82
C ASP A 238 -20.36 -2.00 9.68
N ASP A 239 -19.24 -1.35 9.36
CA ASP A 239 -17.98 -1.46 10.12
C ASP A 239 -17.46 -2.91 10.24
N ALA A 240 -17.49 -3.64 9.12
CA ALA A 240 -17.08 -5.03 9.01
C ALA A 240 -17.92 -6.04 9.85
N GLU A 241 -19.09 -5.64 10.37
CA GLU A 241 -19.99 -6.56 11.08
C GLU A 241 -20.53 -7.66 10.15
N ASN A 242 -20.90 -7.31 8.92
CA ASN A 242 -21.33 -8.26 7.90
C ASN A 242 -20.69 -7.94 6.55
N TRP A 243 -20.23 -8.98 5.87
CA TRP A 243 -19.65 -8.89 4.54
C TRP A 243 -20.56 -9.60 3.52
N GLU A 244 -20.73 -8.98 2.37
CA GLU A 244 -21.40 -9.56 1.21
C GLU A 244 -20.45 -9.64 0.02
N SER A 245 -20.59 -10.69 -0.78
CA SER A 245 -19.80 -10.84 -2.01
C SER A 245 -20.26 -9.81 -3.04
N ILE A 246 -19.29 -9.13 -3.63
CA ILE A 246 -19.44 -8.21 -4.77
C ILE A 246 -18.61 -8.68 -5.97
N ALA A 247 -18.27 -9.97 -6.03
CA ALA A 247 -17.44 -10.53 -7.09
C ALA A 247 -18.18 -10.74 -8.42
N ASP A 248 -19.51 -10.61 -8.43
CA ASP A 248 -20.33 -10.80 -9.63
C ASP A 248 -19.92 -9.82 -10.74
N GLY A 249 -19.67 -10.36 -11.94
CA GLY A 249 -19.19 -9.59 -13.09
C GLY A 249 -17.67 -9.48 -13.22
N LEU A 250 -16.89 -9.88 -12.20
CA LEU A 250 -15.44 -10.02 -12.33
C LEU A 250 -15.06 -11.30 -13.12
N PRO A 251 -13.94 -11.29 -13.84
CA PRO A 251 -13.45 -12.48 -14.55
C PRO A 251 -12.90 -13.58 -13.63
N ALA A 252 -12.56 -13.23 -12.39
CA ALA A 252 -12.11 -14.12 -11.32
C ALA A 252 -12.28 -13.42 -9.96
N ASP A 253 -12.40 -14.20 -8.89
CA ASP A 253 -12.57 -13.71 -7.51
C ASP A 253 -11.30 -13.84 -6.64
N PHE A 254 -10.22 -14.37 -7.22
CA PHE A 254 -8.89 -14.43 -6.64
C PHE A 254 -8.09 -13.19 -7.06
N GLY A 255 -7.28 -12.65 -6.15
CA GLY A 255 -6.47 -11.45 -6.39
C GLY A 255 -5.86 -10.98 -5.08
N PHE A 256 -5.06 -9.92 -5.11
CA PHE A 256 -4.47 -9.36 -3.89
C PHE A 256 -4.86 -7.91 -3.62
N VAL A 257 -5.23 -7.17 -4.66
CA VAL A 257 -5.39 -5.71 -4.63
C VAL A 257 -6.84 -5.35 -4.32
N MET A 258 -7.00 -4.42 -3.39
CA MET A 258 -8.24 -3.68 -3.14
C MET A 258 -7.87 -2.22 -2.85
N LEU A 259 -8.40 -1.30 -3.65
CA LEU A 259 -8.17 0.15 -3.55
C LEU A 259 -9.53 0.87 -3.54
N THR A 260 -9.62 1.99 -2.85
CA THR A 260 -10.81 2.86 -2.82
C THR A 260 -10.44 4.26 -3.26
N HIS A 261 -11.39 4.99 -3.86
CA HIS A 261 -11.15 6.36 -4.29
C HIS A 261 -10.98 7.27 -3.06
N PRO A 262 -10.04 8.23 -3.08
CA PRO A 262 -9.80 9.13 -1.95
C PRO A 262 -10.95 10.11 -1.63
N GLY A 263 -12.06 10.08 -2.37
CA GLY A 263 -13.10 11.12 -2.27
C GLY A 263 -14.45 10.79 -2.90
N ARG A 264 -14.55 9.74 -3.72
CA ARG A 264 -15.77 9.34 -4.41
C ARG A 264 -16.33 8.05 -3.83
N ALA A 265 -17.50 8.15 -3.20
CA ALA A 265 -18.21 7.01 -2.63
C ALA A 265 -18.46 5.91 -3.67
N GLY A 266 -18.40 4.66 -3.23
CA GLY A 266 -18.72 3.50 -4.06
C GLY A 266 -17.68 3.20 -5.13
N THR A 267 -16.57 3.95 -5.19
CA THR A 267 -15.54 3.77 -6.21
C THR A 267 -14.36 2.96 -5.66
N ALA A 268 -14.12 1.80 -6.26
CA ALA A 268 -13.05 0.89 -5.84
C ALA A 268 -12.42 0.17 -7.03
N TRP A 269 -11.18 -0.27 -6.88
CA TRP A 269 -10.45 -1.03 -7.89
C TRP A 269 -9.90 -2.34 -7.34
N VAL A 270 -9.94 -3.37 -8.19
CA VAL A 270 -9.28 -4.67 -7.98
C VAL A 270 -8.44 -5.04 -9.19
N ILE A 271 -7.48 -5.95 -9.00
CA ILE A 271 -6.66 -6.51 -10.08
C ILE A 271 -6.77 -8.04 -10.00
N PRO A 272 -7.75 -8.64 -10.70
CA PRO A 272 -8.04 -10.06 -10.60
C PRO A 272 -6.90 -10.93 -11.14
N LEU A 273 -6.71 -12.09 -10.51
CA LEU A 273 -5.86 -13.18 -10.93
C LEU A 273 -6.72 -14.44 -11.03
N LYS A 274 -6.38 -15.36 -11.92
CA LYS A 274 -7.25 -16.47 -12.29
C LYS A 274 -7.60 -17.41 -11.12
N ALA A 275 -6.60 -17.81 -10.34
CA ALA A 275 -6.74 -18.69 -9.19
C ALA A 275 -5.46 -18.68 -8.34
N ASP A 276 -5.54 -19.18 -7.11
CA ASP A 276 -4.42 -19.28 -6.18
C ASP A 276 -3.28 -20.19 -6.64
N GLY A 277 -3.59 -21.24 -7.39
CA GLY A 277 -2.64 -22.17 -8.00
C GLY A 277 -1.99 -21.67 -9.29
N GLU A 278 -2.55 -20.63 -9.92
CA GLU A 278 -2.02 -20.08 -11.18
C GLU A 278 -1.36 -18.71 -10.99
N ARG A 279 -1.99 -17.81 -10.22
CA ARG A 279 -1.52 -16.46 -9.88
C ARG A 279 -1.14 -15.58 -11.08
N ILE A 280 -1.75 -15.84 -12.23
CA ILE A 280 -1.63 -15.02 -13.44
C ILE A 280 -2.93 -14.28 -13.70
N PRO A 281 -2.91 -13.14 -14.42
CA PRO A 281 -4.14 -12.49 -14.89
C PRO A 281 -5.03 -13.47 -15.68
N PRO A 282 -6.37 -13.37 -15.58
CA PRO A 282 -7.27 -14.14 -16.43
C PRO A 282 -6.88 -14.02 -17.91
N GLU A 283 -6.80 -15.16 -18.60
CA GLU A 283 -6.38 -15.25 -20.02
C GLU A 283 -4.96 -14.72 -20.32
N GLY A 284 -4.14 -14.44 -19.28
CA GLY A 284 -2.86 -13.77 -19.43
C GLY A 284 -3.00 -12.29 -19.83
N ARG A 285 -4.14 -11.67 -19.54
CA ARG A 285 -4.45 -10.27 -19.92
C ARG A 285 -4.69 -9.41 -18.68
N LEU A 286 -3.61 -8.82 -18.17
CA LEU A 286 -3.65 -7.88 -17.04
C LEU A 286 -4.65 -6.75 -17.29
N ALA A 287 -5.48 -6.48 -16.28
CA ALA A 287 -6.40 -5.36 -16.28
C ALA A 287 -6.76 -4.97 -14.84
N VAL A 288 -6.97 -3.68 -14.64
CA VAL A 288 -7.62 -3.16 -13.45
C VAL A 288 -9.13 -3.23 -13.68
N HIS A 289 -9.90 -3.58 -12.66
CA HIS A 289 -11.36 -3.53 -12.71
C HIS A 289 -11.85 -2.49 -11.70
N ARG A 290 -12.62 -1.52 -12.17
CA ARG A 290 -13.19 -0.45 -11.34
C ARG A 290 -14.69 -0.68 -11.17
N THR A 291 -15.18 -0.51 -9.95
CA THR A 291 -16.60 -0.26 -9.70
C THR A 291 -16.81 1.22 -9.40
N ASP A 292 -17.93 1.78 -9.81
CA ASP A 292 -18.39 3.13 -9.49
C ASP A 292 -19.71 3.11 -8.70
N ASP A 293 -20.18 1.91 -8.32
CA ASP A 293 -21.49 1.64 -7.72
C ASP A 293 -21.41 0.63 -6.55
N ALA A 294 -20.31 0.72 -5.80
CA ALA A 294 -20.02 -0.09 -4.62
C ALA A 294 -20.03 -1.61 -4.87
N GLY A 295 -19.58 -2.04 -6.05
CA GLY A 295 -19.40 -3.44 -6.42
C GLY A 295 -20.60 -4.08 -7.09
N ALA A 296 -21.63 -3.31 -7.44
CA ALA A 296 -22.77 -3.85 -8.20
C ALA A 296 -22.41 -4.15 -9.66
N THR A 297 -21.52 -3.36 -10.25
CA THR A 297 -20.94 -3.59 -11.58
C THR A 297 -19.44 -3.27 -11.61
N TRP A 298 -18.75 -3.89 -12.57
CA TRP A 298 -17.31 -3.75 -12.77
C TRP A 298 -16.97 -3.41 -14.22
N LYS A 299 -16.16 -2.37 -14.41
CA LYS A 299 -15.59 -1.95 -15.69
C LYS A 299 -14.15 -2.43 -15.79
N ARG A 300 -13.84 -3.17 -16.85
CA ARG A 300 -12.46 -3.56 -17.19
C ARG A 300 -11.70 -2.36 -17.77
N LEU A 301 -10.48 -2.13 -17.27
CA LEU A 301 -9.58 -1.05 -17.65
C LEU A 301 -8.20 -1.65 -18.00
N ASP A 302 -7.84 -1.64 -19.27
CA ASP A 302 -6.57 -2.20 -19.78
C ASP A 302 -5.90 -1.36 -20.88
N ALA A 303 -6.37 -0.13 -21.11
CA ALA A 303 -5.75 0.74 -22.09
C ALA A 303 -4.33 1.12 -21.66
N GLY A 304 -3.36 0.91 -22.56
CA GLY A 304 -1.94 1.15 -22.31
C GLY A 304 -1.21 0.01 -21.59
N LEU A 305 -1.91 -1.05 -21.17
CA LEU A 305 -1.31 -2.27 -20.63
C LEU A 305 -0.88 -3.23 -21.75
N PRO A 306 0.11 -4.11 -21.50
CA PRO A 306 0.57 -5.08 -22.51
C PRO A 306 -0.52 -6.09 -22.89
N GLU A 307 -0.51 -6.54 -24.14
CA GLU A 307 -1.46 -7.56 -24.63
C GLU A 307 -1.35 -8.89 -23.86
N LYS A 308 -0.16 -9.22 -23.33
CA LYS A 308 0.11 -10.41 -22.54
C LYS A 308 0.93 -10.08 -21.31
N GLU A 309 0.49 -10.59 -20.17
CA GLU A 309 1.15 -10.49 -18.89
C GLU A 309 0.88 -11.74 -18.05
N PHE A 310 1.93 -12.29 -17.45
CA PHE A 310 1.88 -13.50 -16.62
C PHE A 310 2.35 -13.24 -15.18
N ASN A 311 2.70 -12.01 -14.85
CA ASN A 311 3.12 -11.63 -13.51
C ASN A 311 1.93 -11.16 -12.67
N SER A 312 1.93 -11.54 -11.40
CA SER A 312 0.96 -11.09 -10.41
C SER A 312 1.22 -9.64 -9.99
N VAL A 313 0.17 -8.97 -9.48
CA VAL A 313 0.29 -7.75 -8.68
C VAL A 313 0.01 -8.12 -7.22
N LEU A 314 0.93 -7.79 -6.31
CA LEU A 314 0.79 -8.09 -4.89
C LEU A 314 -0.06 -7.04 -4.15
N ARG A 315 -0.53 -7.41 -2.95
CA ARG A 315 -1.49 -6.64 -2.14
C ARG A 315 -1.13 -5.18 -1.90
N ASP A 316 0.15 -4.90 -1.65
CA ASP A 316 0.67 -3.56 -1.41
C ASP A 316 1.41 -2.98 -2.61
N ALA A 317 1.55 -3.75 -3.69
CA ALA A 317 2.11 -3.33 -4.97
C ALA A 317 1.09 -2.59 -5.84
N ALA A 318 0.07 -1.99 -5.22
CA ALA A 318 -0.81 -1.03 -5.85
C ALA A 318 -1.23 0.06 -4.86
N CYS A 319 -1.48 1.28 -5.35
CA CYS A 319 -1.96 2.40 -4.54
C CYS A 319 -2.71 3.43 -5.39
N VAL A 320 -3.37 4.37 -4.73
CA VAL A 320 -3.95 5.57 -5.33
C VAL A 320 -3.32 6.81 -4.69
N ASP A 321 -3.22 7.90 -5.45
CA ASP A 321 -2.90 9.23 -4.89
C ASP A 321 -4.19 10.00 -4.56
N THR A 322 -4.05 11.22 -4.03
CA THR A 322 -5.15 12.11 -3.63
C THR A 322 -5.39 13.27 -4.60
N ALA A 323 -4.75 13.28 -5.78
CA ALA A 323 -4.94 14.34 -6.75
C ALA A 323 -6.28 14.20 -7.50
N GLU A 324 -6.64 15.21 -8.28
CA GLU A 324 -7.89 15.26 -9.05
C GLU A 324 -7.57 15.46 -10.54
N PRO A 325 -7.84 14.48 -11.42
CA PRO A 325 -8.34 13.13 -11.13
C PRO A 325 -7.36 12.28 -10.31
N ALA A 326 -7.86 11.28 -9.58
CA ALA A 326 -7.04 10.39 -8.76
C ALA A 326 -6.12 9.51 -9.61
N GLY A 327 -4.87 9.39 -9.20
CA GLY A 327 -3.90 8.50 -9.83
C GLY A 327 -4.09 7.06 -9.37
N VAL A 328 -3.84 6.10 -10.25
CA VAL A 328 -3.84 4.65 -9.96
C VAL A 328 -2.50 4.06 -10.38
N TYR A 329 -1.81 3.43 -9.44
CA TYR A 329 -0.45 2.94 -9.62
C TYR A 329 -0.35 1.48 -9.21
N PHE A 330 0.40 0.67 -9.95
CA PHE A 330 0.71 -0.69 -9.53
C PHE A 330 2.00 -1.22 -10.13
N GLY A 331 2.60 -2.22 -9.46
CA GLY A 331 3.80 -2.92 -9.89
C GLY A 331 3.59 -4.43 -9.95
N THR A 332 4.18 -5.06 -10.96
CA THR A 332 4.11 -6.51 -11.15
C THR A 332 5.32 -7.20 -10.53
N ARG A 333 5.16 -8.48 -10.19
CA ARG A 333 6.30 -9.31 -9.77
C ARG A 333 7.37 -9.52 -10.86
N GLY A 334 7.05 -9.15 -12.10
CA GLY A 334 7.98 -9.15 -13.24
C GLY A 334 8.82 -7.88 -13.34
N GLY A 335 8.65 -6.91 -12.43
CA GLY A 335 9.48 -5.71 -12.40
C GLY A 335 8.97 -4.55 -13.25
N SER A 336 7.72 -4.60 -13.71
CA SER A 336 7.09 -3.48 -14.43
C SER A 336 6.21 -2.67 -13.49
N VAL A 337 6.22 -1.36 -13.61
CA VAL A 337 5.42 -0.42 -12.80
C VAL A 337 4.64 0.49 -13.73
N TYR A 338 3.34 0.60 -13.51
CA TYR A 338 2.41 1.37 -14.31
C TYR A 338 1.76 2.48 -13.48
N ALA A 339 1.51 3.60 -14.13
CA ALA A 339 0.79 4.74 -13.58
C ALA A 339 -0.34 5.16 -14.51
N SER A 340 -1.46 5.55 -13.92
CA SER A 340 -2.57 6.24 -14.56
C SER A 340 -2.80 7.55 -13.81
N ALA A 341 -3.01 8.65 -14.53
CA ALA A 341 -3.39 9.95 -13.97
C ALA A 341 -4.88 10.29 -14.16
N ASP A 342 -5.68 9.31 -14.62
CA ASP A 342 -7.09 9.46 -14.99
C ASP A 342 -7.95 8.30 -14.44
N GLU A 343 -7.79 7.97 -13.15
CA GLU A 343 -8.62 6.97 -12.44
C GLU A 343 -8.61 5.54 -13.04
N GLY A 344 -7.53 5.22 -13.75
CA GLY A 344 -7.27 3.94 -14.40
C GLY A 344 -7.75 3.87 -15.84
N GLU A 345 -8.23 4.97 -16.44
CA GLU A 345 -8.71 4.93 -17.83
C GLU A 345 -7.56 4.67 -18.82
N HIS A 346 -6.35 5.20 -18.58
CA HIS A 346 -5.14 4.91 -19.36
C HIS A 346 -3.90 4.73 -18.50
N PHE A 347 -3.16 3.65 -18.74
CA PHE A 347 -1.90 3.37 -18.06
C PHE A 347 -0.69 3.67 -18.96
N ALA A 348 0.39 4.16 -18.34
CA ALA A 348 1.72 4.26 -18.92
C ALA A 348 2.73 3.51 -18.05
N GLU A 349 3.72 2.86 -18.67
CA GLU A 349 4.82 2.23 -17.95
C GLU A 349 5.78 3.31 -17.42
N VAL A 350 5.97 3.33 -16.10
CA VAL A 350 6.90 4.22 -15.39
C VAL A 350 8.30 3.63 -15.37
N ALA A 351 8.40 2.33 -15.14
CA ALA A 351 9.65 1.59 -15.09
C ALA A 351 9.43 0.13 -15.47
N SER A 352 10.45 -0.49 -16.06
CA SER A 352 10.51 -1.93 -16.32
C SER A 352 11.87 -2.51 -15.96
N HIS A 353 11.94 -3.85 -15.94
CA HIS A 353 13.15 -4.60 -15.59
C HIS A 353 13.67 -4.33 -14.17
N LEU A 354 12.79 -3.91 -13.27
CA LEU A 354 13.08 -3.88 -11.84
C LEU A 354 13.08 -5.31 -11.26
N PRO A 355 13.64 -5.51 -10.06
CA PRO A 355 13.34 -6.71 -9.28
C PRO A 355 11.84 -6.81 -8.98
N ASP A 356 11.41 -7.99 -8.53
CA ASP A 356 10.05 -8.27 -8.06
C ASP A 356 9.48 -7.15 -7.17
N VAL A 357 8.45 -6.46 -7.66
CA VAL A 357 7.84 -5.30 -6.98
C VAL A 357 6.90 -5.80 -5.88
N LEU A 358 7.18 -5.37 -4.65
CA LEU A 358 6.50 -5.82 -3.44
C LEU A 358 5.49 -4.80 -2.94
N CYS A 359 5.83 -3.52 -3.05
CA CYS A 359 4.95 -2.44 -2.66
C CYS A 359 5.17 -1.17 -3.49
N VAL A 360 4.13 -0.36 -3.64
CA VAL A 360 4.22 1.00 -4.20
C VAL A 360 3.44 1.99 -3.36
N ARG A 361 3.90 3.24 -3.28
CA ARG A 361 3.16 4.37 -2.68
C ARG A 361 3.35 5.62 -3.51
N ALA A 362 2.26 6.33 -3.77
CA ALA A 362 2.27 7.60 -4.47
C ALA A 362 1.72 8.71 -3.57
N SER A 363 2.28 9.92 -3.71
CA SER A 363 1.74 11.11 -3.06
C SER A 363 2.08 12.36 -3.86
N ALA A 364 1.20 13.35 -3.79
CA ALA A 364 1.59 14.73 -4.07
C ALA A 364 2.52 15.21 -2.95
N VAL A 365 3.57 15.94 -3.31
CA VAL A 365 4.57 16.49 -2.39
C VAL A 365 4.88 17.94 -2.78
N SER A 366 4.97 18.78 -1.76
CA SER A 366 5.34 20.19 -1.89
C SER A 366 6.78 20.31 -2.36
N GLY A 367 7.02 20.90 -3.52
CA GLY A 367 8.37 21.01 -4.09
C GLY A 367 9.31 21.86 -3.23
N ALA A 368 10.16 21.21 -2.41
CA ALA A 368 11.52 21.70 -2.24
C ALA A 368 12.23 21.48 -3.57
N ALA A 369 12.92 22.49 -4.09
CA ALA A 369 13.49 22.50 -5.44
C ALA A 369 14.22 21.18 -5.75
N LEU A 370 13.67 20.38 -6.67
CA LEU A 370 14.31 19.16 -7.17
C LEU A 370 15.70 19.53 -7.73
N PRO A 371 16.81 18.96 -7.22
CA PRO A 371 18.11 19.18 -7.81
C PRO A 371 18.16 18.48 -9.17
N GLY A 372 18.20 19.25 -10.26
CA GLY A 372 18.40 18.68 -11.60
C GLY A 372 17.81 19.45 -12.79
N ALA A 373 16.97 20.46 -12.57
CA ALA A 373 16.55 21.35 -13.65
C ALA A 373 17.69 22.32 -14.01
N ALA A 374 18.70 21.83 -14.73
CA ALA A 374 19.62 22.69 -15.44
C ALA A 374 18.79 23.49 -16.46
N LEU A 375 18.51 24.75 -16.12
CA LEU A 375 18.03 25.74 -17.08
C LEU A 375 19.04 25.76 -18.22
N SER A 376 18.66 25.20 -19.36
CA SER A 376 19.47 25.24 -20.56
C SER A 376 19.79 26.69 -20.88
N GLY A 377 21.09 26.95 -20.97
CA GLY A 377 21.67 28.27 -20.96
C GLY A 377 21.18 29.15 -22.12
N SER A 378 21.13 30.43 -21.81
CA SER A 378 21.05 31.55 -22.75
C SER A 378 21.86 31.30 -24.02
N ALA A 379 21.19 31.40 -25.17
CA ALA A 379 21.85 31.48 -26.46
C ALA A 379 22.79 32.70 -26.47
N VAL A 380 24.09 32.45 -26.44
CA VAL A 380 25.10 33.47 -26.76
C VAL A 380 25.11 33.64 -28.28
N SER A 381 24.72 34.82 -28.74
CA SER A 381 24.83 35.24 -30.13
C SER A 381 26.30 35.26 -30.56
N ALA A 382 26.65 34.45 -31.56
CA ALA A 382 27.92 34.60 -32.26
C ALA A 382 27.82 35.81 -33.20
N SER A 383 28.61 36.85 -32.91
CA SER A 383 28.92 37.90 -33.89
C SER A 383 30.02 37.37 -34.82
N ALA A 384 29.75 37.38 -36.11
CA ALA A 384 30.75 37.14 -37.15
C ALA A 384 31.45 38.47 -37.46
N ALA A 385 32.77 38.50 -37.26
CA ALA A 385 33.66 39.50 -37.85
C ALA A 385 34.83 38.73 -38.49
N GLY A 386 35.01 38.89 -39.80
CA GLY A 386 36.18 38.36 -40.51
C GLY A 386 36.01 38.14 -42.01
N ALA A 387 35.83 39.23 -42.78
CA ALA A 387 36.49 39.53 -44.06
C ALA A 387 36.05 40.89 -44.56
#